data_AF-A0A067ET76-F1
#
_entry.id   AF-A0A067ET76-F1
#
_cell.length_a   1.000
_cell.length_b   1.000
_cell.length_c   1.000
_cell.angle_alpha   90.00
_cell.angle_beta   90.00
_cell.angle_gamma   90.00
#
_symmetry.space_group_name_H-M   'P 1'
#
loop_
_entity.id
_entity.type
_entity.pdbx_description
1 polymer ?
#
loop_
_entity_poly.entity_id
_entity_poly.type
_entity_poly.pdbx_seq_one_letter_code
_entity_poly.pdbx_strand_id
1 'polypeptide(L)'
;MYFPVALYYPINQDINLTSPTDIHRMISKRLQLLKQSLSETLARFHQFAGKLNDDNLSVDCKDKGIYFVESRVDSPLNEFLNQPDLFLINKLLRSEAGIRVAKIQVTTFECSGLIITFKNWAATACKNTEAAICPNNDVSYLFPQNNDATRRFVFDAKAIATLKAKATSSWVQNPTRAEAAPAVLCKSIIAAFKAKSSSLKPTLLTHLVNLRRKARPPLSEYSMGKIVWMANALCTDDEPELDSLVCLLREAIKKIDGDFMKSLQGDG
;
A
#
# COMPACT_ATOMS: atom_id res chain seq x y z
N MET A 1 1.74 -7.26 7.29
CA MET A 1 1.71 -5.84 6.83
C MET A 1 0.42 -5.63 6.05
N TYR A 2 -0.41 -4.67 6.46
CA TYR A 2 -1.69 -4.36 5.83
C TYR A 2 -1.53 -3.19 4.85
N PHE A 3 -2.10 -3.29 3.65
CA PHE A 3 -2.15 -2.19 2.68
C PHE A 3 -3.59 -1.77 2.47
N PRO A 4 -4.05 -0.67 3.09
CA PRO A 4 -5.38 -0.18 2.82
C PRO A 4 -5.43 0.43 1.43
N VAL A 5 -6.43 0.02 0.65
CA VAL A 5 -6.77 0.66 -0.62
C VAL A 5 -8.08 1.41 -0.43
N ALA A 6 -8.07 2.72 -0.70
CA ALA A 6 -9.26 3.56 -0.69
C ALA A 6 -9.68 3.88 -2.12
N LEU A 7 -10.93 3.57 -2.46
CA LEU A 7 -11.54 3.87 -3.76
C LEU A 7 -12.63 4.92 -3.58
N TYR A 8 -12.59 5.95 -4.41
CA TYR A 8 -13.47 7.12 -4.33
C TYR A 8 -14.50 7.08 -5.45
N TYR A 9 -15.78 7.15 -5.08
CA TYR A 9 -16.89 7.17 -6.04
C TYR A 9 -17.73 8.42 -5.81
N PRO A 10 -17.58 9.46 -6.64
CA PRO A 10 -18.51 10.58 -6.64
C PRO A 10 -19.88 10.11 -7.16
N ILE A 11 -20.94 10.78 -6.73
CA ILE A 11 -22.26 10.61 -7.35
C ILE A 11 -22.37 11.67 -8.44
N ASN A 12 -22.68 11.25 -9.67
CA ASN A 12 -22.92 12.16 -10.77
C ASN A 12 -24.01 13.16 -10.38
N GLN A 13 -23.72 14.44 -10.55
CA GLN A 13 -24.65 15.54 -10.33
C GLN A 13 -25.82 15.55 -11.32
N ASP A 14 -25.78 14.71 -12.36
CA ASP A 14 -26.84 14.57 -13.37
C ASP A 14 -28.10 13.85 -12.86
N ILE A 15 -28.09 13.37 -11.61
CA ILE A 15 -29.30 12.84 -10.98
C ILE A 15 -29.90 13.97 -10.16
N ASN A 16 -31.04 14.51 -10.60
CA ASN A 16 -31.88 15.48 -9.88
C ASN A 16 -32.45 14.89 -8.58
N LEU A 17 -31.57 14.49 -7.64
CA LEU A 17 -31.91 13.97 -6.33
C LEU A 17 -31.91 15.14 -5.34
N THR A 18 -33.03 15.84 -5.27
CA THR A 18 -33.20 16.99 -4.36
C THR A 18 -33.75 16.58 -2.99
N SER A 19 -34.32 15.38 -2.86
CA SER A 19 -34.89 14.89 -1.60
C SER A 19 -33.91 14.01 -0.80
N PRO A 20 -33.71 14.28 0.51
CA PRO A 20 -32.91 13.44 1.40
C PRO A 20 -33.32 11.95 1.41
N THR A 21 -34.61 11.67 1.23
CA THR A 21 -35.16 10.31 1.21
C THR A 21 -34.71 9.53 -0.02
N ASP A 22 -34.64 10.19 -1.19
CA ASP A 22 -34.20 9.56 -2.43
C ASP A 22 -32.70 9.26 -2.43
N ILE A 23 -31.91 10.16 -1.84
CA ILE A 23 -30.48 9.97 -1.62
C ILE A 23 -30.25 8.76 -0.70
N HIS A 24 -30.95 8.70 0.44
CA HIS A 24 -30.82 7.59 1.39
C HIS A 24 -31.19 6.24 0.74
N ARG A 25 -32.28 6.20 -0.03
CA ARG A 25 -32.71 5.01 -0.76
C ARG A 25 -31.69 4.55 -1.79
N MET A 26 -31.08 5.49 -2.53
CA MET A 26 -30.02 5.17 -3.49
C MET A 26 -28.78 4.61 -2.79
N ILE A 27 -28.30 5.24 -1.71
CA ILE A 27 -27.15 4.77 -0.95
C ILE A 27 -27.41 3.35 -0.42
N SER A 28 -28.59 3.12 0.16
CA SER A 28 -29.01 1.81 0.66
C SER A 28 -28.97 0.74 -0.44
N LYS A 29 -29.50 1.06 -1.63
CA LYS A 29 -29.46 0.15 -2.79
C LYS A 29 -28.03 -0.18 -3.23
N ARG A 30 -27.13 0.81 -3.29
CA ARG A 30 -25.72 0.59 -3.63
C ARG A 30 -24.99 -0.27 -2.59
N LEU A 31 -25.24 -0.02 -1.31
CA LEU A 31 -24.68 -0.83 -0.22
C LEU A 31 -25.17 -2.28 -0.28
N GLN A 32 -26.45 -2.49 -0.59
CA GLN A 32 -27.00 -3.83 -0.78
C GLN A 32 -26.34 -4.57 -1.95
N LEU A 33 -26.20 -3.90 -3.10
CA LEU A 33 -25.49 -4.46 -4.27
C LEU A 33 -24.02 -4.78 -3.96
N LEU A 34 -23.36 -3.92 -3.17
CA LEU A 34 -21.98 -4.16 -2.74
C LEU A 34 -21.88 -5.38 -1.81
N LYS A 35 -22.78 -5.52 -0.83
CA LYS A 35 -22.82 -6.69 0.06
C LYS A 35 -23.11 -7.97 -0.72
N GLN A 36 -24.00 -7.92 -1.70
CA GLN A 36 -24.33 -9.07 -2.55
C GLN A 36 -23.13 -9.49 -3.40
N SER A 37 -22.56 -8.55 -4.18
CA SER A 37 -21.41 -8.85 -5.04
C SER A 37 -20.19 -9.33 -4.24
N LEU A 38 -20.02 -8.79 -3.02
CA LEU A 38 -19.02 -9.26 -2.09
C LEU A 38 -19.25 -10.70 -1.64
N SER A 39 -20.50 -11.08 -1.31
CA SER A 39 -20.85 -12.46 -0.94
C SER A 39 -20.53 -13.44 -2.08
N GLU A 40 -20.92 -13.10 -3.30
CA GLU A 40 -20.64 -13.89 -4.51
C GLU A 40 -19.13 -14.01 -4.78
N THR A 41 -18.38 -12.93 -4.52
CA THR A 41 -16.92 -12.92 -4.64
C THR A 41 -16.28 -13.80 -3.57
N LEU A 42 -16.67 -13.69 -2.31
CA LEU A 42 -16.12 -14.48 -1.21
C LEU A 42 -16.37 -15.98 -1.37
N ALA A 43 -17.46 -16.38 -2.03
CA ALA A 43 -17.69 -17.78 -2.39
C ALA A 43 -16.57 -18.34 -3.30
N ARG A 44 -15.99 -17.51 -4.17
CA ARG A 44 -14.84 -17.88 -5.03
C ARG A 44 -13.50 -17.72 -4.33
N PHE A 45 -13.42 -16.79 -3.37
CA PHE A 45 -12.21 -16.42 -2.66
C PHE A 45 -12.35 -16.62 -1.14
N HIS A 46 -12.77 -17.82 -0.73
CA HIS A 46 -13.16 -18.15 0.65
C HIS A 46 -12.08 -17.86 1.71
N GLN A 47 -10.81 -17.91 1.33
CA GLN A 47 -9.69 -17.55 2.21
C GLN A 47 -9.80 -16.13 2.80
N PHE A 48 -10.46 -15.19 2.11
CA PHE A 48 -10.67 -13.84 2.65
C PHE A 48 -11.76 -13.80 3.71
N ALA A 49 -12.70 -14.75 3.71
CA ALA A 49 -13.73 -14.94 4.73
C ALA A 49 -13.24 -15.76 5.94
N GLY A 50 -11.95 -16.11 5.95
CA GLY A 50 -11.31 -16.87 7.02
C GLY A 50 -10.90 -16.03 8.23
N LYS A 51 -10.51 -16.74 9.28
CA LYS A 51 -9.94 -16.22 10.51
C LYS A 51 -8.46 -16.64 10.59
N LEU A 52 -7.57 -15.79 11.06
CA LEU A 52 -6.22 -16.17 11.39
C LEU A 52 -6.20 -17.09 12.61
N ASN A 53 -5.34 -18.09 12.57
CA ASN A 53 -5.07 -18.88 13.76
C ASN A 53 -4.17 -18.08 14.71
N ASP A 54 -4.03 -18.56 15.94
CA ASP A 54 -3.27 -17.87 16.99
C ASP A 54 -1.78 -17.68 16.61
N ASP A 55 -1.28 -18.51 15.70
CA ASP A 55 0.06 -18.40 15.10
C ASP A 55 0.20 -17.21 14.13
N ASN A 56 -0.91 -16.63 13.64
CA ASN A 56 -0.99 -15.66 12.53
C ASN A 56 -0.34 -16.11 11.21
N LEU A 57 0.06 -17.38 11.10
CA LEU A 57 0.74 -17.95 9.93
C LEU A 57 -0.23 -18.74 9.04
N SER A 58 -1.36 -19.16 9.60
CA SER A 58 -2.38 -19.93 8.91
C SER A 58 -3.77 -19.30 9.00
N VAL A 59 -4.60 -19.60 7.99
CA VAL A 59 -5.99 -19.12 7.89
C VAL A 59 -6.94 -20.30 8.10
N ASP A 60 -7.81 -20.19 9.10
CA ASP A 60 -8.99 -21.03 9.28
C ASP A 60 -10.11 -20.57 8.32
N CYS A 61 -10.29 -21.31 7.24
CA CYS A 61 -11.26 -21.05 6.17
C CYS A 61 -12.70 -21.51 6.47
N LYS A 62 -13.12 -21.58 7.74
CA LYS A 62 -14.47 -22.00 8.15
C LYS A 62 -15.55 -20.92 7.96
N ASP A 63 -15.49 -20.18 6.86
CA ASP A 63 -16.48 -19.16 6.44
C ASP A 63 -16.99 -18.27 7.57
N LYS A 64 -16.09 -17.78 8.42
CA LYS A 64 -16.47 -16.89 9.51
C LYS A 64 -17.00 -15.57 8.99
N GLY A 65 -16.73 -15.25 7.73
CA GLY A 65 -17.12 -14.02 7.05
C GLY A 65 -16.08 -12.92 7.22
N ILE A 66 -16.36 -11.76 6.64
CA ILE A 66 -15.51 -10.57 6.79
C ILE A 66 -16.22 -9.50 7.63
N TYR A 67 -15.45 -8.56 8.17
CA TYR A 67 -16.07 -7.35 8.72
C TYR A 67 -16.48 -6.42 7.58
N PHE A 68 -17.76 -6.04 7.55
CA PHE A 68 -18.31 -4.98 6.70
C PHE A 68 -18.74 -3.84 7.61
N VAL A 69 -18.02 -2.73 7.58
CA VAL A 69 -18.27 -1.56 8.44
C VAL A 69 -18.82 -0.42 7.60
N GLU A 70 -19.90 0.19 8.06
CA GLU A 70 -20.49 1.39 7.45
C GLU A 70 -20.23 2.58 8.38
N SER A 71 -19.77 3.69 7.81
CA SER A 71 -19.55 4.94 8.53
C SER A 71 -20.03 6.13 7.69
N ARG A 72 -20.35 7.24 8.37
CA ARG A 72 -20.74 8.50 7.72
C ARG A 72 -19.80 9.62 8.16
N VAL A 73 -19.46 10.49 7.22
CA VAL A 73 -18.69 11.72 7.45
C VAL A 73 -19.56 12.90 7.04
N ASP A 74 -19.72 13.84 7.96
CA ASP A 74 -20.49 15.07 7.76
C ASP A 74 -19.63 16.14 7.09
N SER A 75 -19.03 15.79 5.95
CA SER A 75 -18.35 16.73 5.07
C SER A 75 -18.48 16.30 3.61
N PRO A 76 -18.26 17.21 2.64
CA PRO A 76 -18.17 16.88 1.23
C PRO A 76 -16.91 16.05 0.89
N LEU A 77 -17.05 15.07 0.00
CA LEU A 77 -15.95 14.21 -0.44
C LEU A 77 -14.83 15.00 -1.13
N ASN A 78 -15.16 16.03 -1.90
CA ASN A 78 -14.18 16.85 -2.62
C ASN A 78 -13.29 17.65 -1.64
N GLU A 79 -13.87 18.18 -0.57
CA GLU A 79 -13.15 18.88 0.49
C GLU A 79 -12.16 17.92 1.17
N PHE A 80 -12.65 16.73 1.54
CA PHE A 80 -11.82 15.67 2.11
C PHE A 80 -10.68 15.22 1.17
N LEU A 81 -10.94 15.14 -0.14
CA LEU A 81 -9.92 14.74 -1.14
C LEU A 81 -8.86 15.81 -1.40
N ASN A 82 -9.23 17.09 -1.29
CA ASN A 82 -8.31 18.21 -1.49
C ASN A 82 -7.32 18.32 -0.35
N GLN A 83 -7.79 18.17 0.89
CA GLN A 83 -6.96 18.15 2.08
C GLN A 83 -7.40 17.01 3.00
N PRO A 84 -6.84 15.79 2.81
CA PRO A 84 -7.22 14.66 3.64
C PRO A 84 -6.81 14.87 5.09
N ASP A 85 -7.78 14.87 6.00
CA ASP A 85 -7.54 14.83 7.43
C ASP A 85 -6.97 13.46 7.81
N LEU A 86 -5.75 13.47 8.34
CA LEU A 86 -5.01 12.26 8.72
C LEU A 86 -5.61 11.57 9.94
N PHE A 87 -6.26 12.32 10.83
CA PHE A 87 -7.00 11.72 11.94
C PHE A 87 -8.20 10.94 11.42
N LEU A 88 -8.93 11.51 10.45
CA LEU A 88 -10.03 10.82 9.79
C LEU A 88 -9.53 9.64 8.94
N ILE A 89 -8.49 9.81 8.11
CA ILE A 89 -7.89 8.70 7.36
C ILE A 89 -7.44 7.61 8.34
N ASN A 90 -6.68 7.93 9.39
CA ASN A 90 -6.27 6.93 10.36
C ASN A 90 -7.46 6.29 11.05
N LYS A 91 -8.54 7.02 11.35
CA LYS A 91 -9.78 6.43 11.89
C LYS A 91 -10.47 5.49 10.89
N LEU A 92 -10.46 5.83 9.60
CA LEU A 92 -10.97 5.00 8.51
C LEU A 92 -10.10 3.76 8.24
N LEU A 93 -8.79 3.86 8.48
CA LEU A 93 -7.80 2.80 8.29
C LEU A 93 -7.55 1.99 9.57
N ARG A 94 -7.95 2.52 10.73
CA ARG A 94 -7.84 1.89 12.04
C ARG A 94 -8.72 0.66 12.03
N SER A 95 -8.06 -0.43 12.35
CA SER A 95 -8.72 -1.66 12.73
C SER A 95 -8.16 -1.97 14.09
N GLU A 96 -9.04 -2.25 15.03
CA GLU A 96 -8.67 -3.15 16.12
C GLU A 96 -8.09 -4.41 15.49
N ALA A 97 -7.11 -5.03 16.14
CA ALA A 97 -6.47 -6.26 15.69
C ALA A 97 -7.53 -7.37 15.61
N GLY A 98 -8.29 -7.37 14.52
CA GLY A 98 -9.31 -8.35 14.24
C GLY A 98 -8.63 -9.56 13.65
N ILE A 99 -9.00 -10.72 14.15
CA ILE A 99 -8.48 -12.02 13.71
C ILE A 99 -8.96 -12.36 12.29
N ARG A 100 -9.68 -11.46 11.59
CA ARG A 100 -10.21 -11.73 10.24
C ARG A 100 -9.21 -11.40 9.16
N VAL A 101 -9.17 -12.22 8.11
CA VAL A 101 -8.28 -12.03 6.97
C VAL A 101 -8.62 -10.78 6.17
N ALA A 102 -9.89 -10.34 6.14
CA ALA A 102 -10.27 -9.12 5.45
C ALA A 102 -11.30 -8.28 6.23
N LYS A 103 -11.23 -6.97 6.01
CA LYS A 103 -12.22 -5.97 6.43
C LYS A 103 -12.51 -5.05 5.24
N ILE A 104 -13.79 -4.80 5.01
CA ILE A 104 -14.29 -3.74 4.12
C ILE A 104 -14.91 -2.66 4.98
N GLN A 105 -14.56 -1.42 4.69
CA GLN A 105 -15.21 -0.26 5.29
C GLN A 105 -15.77 0.61 4.18
N VAL A 106 -17.04 1.00 4.30
CA VAL A 106 -17.70 1.92 3.38
C VAL A 106 -18.02 3.18 4.15
N THR A 107 -17.53 4.31 3.66
CA THR A 107 -17.74 5.63 4.24
C THR A 107 -18.56 6.48 3.30
N THR A 108 -19.72 6.91 3.76
CA THR A 108 -20.60 7.84 3.04
C THR A 108 -20.31 9.28 3.46
N PHE A 109 -20.33 10.19 2.50
CA PHE A 109 -20.13 11.63 2.69
C PHE A 109 -21.46 12.39 2.54
N GLU A 110 -21.53 13.62 3.02
CA GLU A 110 -22.73 14.47 2.89
C GLU A 110 -23.12 14.67 1.42
N CYS A 111 -22.13 14.86 0.54
CA CYS A 111 -22.32 14.95 -0.91
C CYS A 111 -22.65 13.58 -1.56
N SER A 112 -23.03 12.59 -0.75
CA SER A 112 -23.29 11.21 -1.14
C SER A 112 -22.10 10.45 -1.74
N GLY A 113 -20.91 11.03 -1.71
CA GLY A 113 -19.68 10.37 -2.13
C GLY A 113 -19.39 9.14 -1.28
N LEU A 114 -18.76 8.12 -1.89
CA LEU A 114 -18.38 6.90 -1.20
C LEU A 114 -16.86 6.74 -1.20
N ILE A 115 -16.32 6.37 -0.03
CA ILE A 115 -14.99 5.78 0.09
C ILE A 115 -15.15 4.33 0.47
N ILE A 116 -14.59 3.43 -0.33
CA ILE A 116 -14.49 2.01 0.00
C ILE A 116 -13.04 1.71 0.37
N THR A 117 -12.84 1.24 1.58
CA THR A 117 -11.54 0.83 2.09
C THR A 117 -11.49 -0.69 2.16
N PHE A 118 -10.55 -1.30 1.44
CA PHE A 118 -10.25 -2.73 1.55
C PHE A 118 -8.96 -2.92 2.34
N LYS A 119 -9.03 -3.73 3.39
CA LYS A 119 -7.88 -4.12 4.20
C LYS A 119 -7.81 -5.64 4.24
N ASN A 120 -6.71 -6.22 3.80
CA ASN A 120 -6.45 -7.65 3.88
C ASN A 120 -5.19 -7.96 4.70
N TRP A 121 -5.26 -9.04 5.48
CA TRP A 121 -4.10 -9.71 5.99
C TRP A 121 -3.39 -10.39 4.82
N ALA A 122 -2.10 -10.14 4.72
CA ALA A 122 -1.21 -10.99 3.96
C ALA A 122 -0.12 -11.45 4.93
N ALA A 123 -0.15 -12.75 5.25
CA ALA A 123 0.95 -13.41 5.94
C ALA A 123 2.21 -13.21 5.09
N THR A 124 3.27 -12.71 5.70
CA THR A 124 4.59 -12.69 5.07
C THR A 124 5.04 -14.15 5.00
N ALA A 125 5.03 -14.74 3.81
CA ALA A 125 5.58 -16.08 3.60
C ALA A 125 7.12 -15.98 3.61
N CYS A 126 7.70 -15.80 4.81
CA CYS A 126 9.09 -16.16 5.05
C CYS A 126 9.06 -17.48 5.81
N LYS A 127 9.26 -18.59 5.11
CA LYS A 127 9.63 -19.85 5.76
C LYS A 127 11.15 -19.82 6.01
N ASN A 128 11.50 -20.08 7.27
CA ASN A 128 12.80 -20.48 7.82
C ASN A 128 13.95 -19.47 7.90
N THR A 129 14.13 -18.89 9.08
CA THR A 129 15.17 -19.32 10.04
C THR A 129 14.70 -19.00 11.46
N GLU A 130 15.22 -19.74 12.43
CA GLU A 130 14.92 -19.66 13.86
C GLU A 130 14.86 -18.20 14.37
N ALA A 131 13.89 -17.95 15.26
CA ALA A 131 13.38 -16.64 15.66
C ALA A 131 12.61 -15.94 14.53
N ALA A 132 11.40 -16.45 14.27
CA ALA A 132 10.28 -15.61 13.86
C ALA A 132 10.04 -14.55 14.95
N ILE A 133 10.84 -13.49 14.94
CA ILE A 133 10.42 -12.21 15.47
C ILE A 133 9.34 -11.74 14.49
N CYS A 134 8.11 -12.22 14.72
CA CYS A 134 6.96 -11.40 14.44
C CYS A 134 7.31 -10.02 15.00
N PRO A 135 7.25 -8.92 14.23
CA PRO A 135 7.36 -7.62 14.86
C PRO A 135 6.22 -7.59 15.87
N ASN A 136 6.58 -7.76 17.13
CA ASN A 136 5.72 -7.50 18.26
C ASN A 136 5.05 -6.16 17.97
N ASN A 137 3.81 -6.00 18.40
CA ASN A 137 3.12 -4.71 18.34
C ASN A 137 3.90 -3.59 19.11
N ASP A 138 5.07 -3.88 19.70
CA ASP A 138 6.07 -2.94 20.19
C ASP A 138 6.72 -2.03 19.13
N VAL A 139 6.53 -2.24 17.82
CA VAL A 139 6.90 -1.21 16.83
C VAL A 139 6.04 0.06 16.93
N SER A 140 4.94 0.03 17.70
CA SER A 140 4.21 1.26 18.06
C SER A 140 5.03 2.22 18.92
N TYR A 141 6.14 1.78 19.52
CA TYR A 141 7.13 2.65 20.17
C TYR A 141 8.25 3.12 19.22
N LEU A 142 8.49 2.42 18.10
CA LEU A 142 9.48 2.79 17.09
C LEU A 142 8.97 3.87 16.13
N PHE A 143 7.64 3.97 15.98
CA PHE A 143 6.97 5.13 15.41
C PHE A 143 6.23 5.83 16.54
N PRO A 144 6.87 6.74 17.28
CA PRO A 144 6.13 7.60 18.20
C PRO A 144 4.91 8.14 17.46
N GLN A 145 3.78 8.27 18.16
CA GLN A 145 2.63 9.07 17.70
C GLN A 145 3.07 10.54 17.64
N ASN A 146 3.99 10.84 16.75
CA ASN A 146 4.34 12.18 16.39
C ASN A 146 3.20 12.74 15.55
N ASN A 147 3.06 14.05 15.60
CA ASN A 147 2.10 14.83 14.84
C ASN A 147 2.51 14.84 13.35
N ASP A 148 2.67 13.66 12.75
CA ASP A 148 3.26 13.45 11.44
C ASP A 148 2.28 13.88 10.35
N ALA A 149 2.67 14.92 9.61
CA ALA A 149 1.92 15.40 8.46
C ALA A 149 2.27 14.56 7.22
N THR A 150 1.28 13.85 6.67
CA THR A 150 1.37 13.23 5.34
C THR A 150 0.95 14.23 4.27
N ARG A 151 1.70 14.30 3.17
CA ARG A 151 1.36 15.12 2.00
C ARG A 151 1.34 14.27 0.74
N ARG A 152 0.40 14.57 -0.17
CA ARG A 152 0.30 13.92 -1.48
C ARG A 152 1.10 14.72 -2.52
N PHE A 153 2.16 14.11 -3.03
CA PHE A 153 2.94 14.64 -4.16
C PHE A 153 2.52 13.94 -5.45
N VAL A 154 2.01 14.69 -6.42
CA VAL A 154 1.53 14.16 -7.71
C VAL A 154 2.55 14.51 -8.80
N PHE A 155 3.07 13.48 -9.47
CA PHE A 155 3.94 13.64 -10.63
C PHE A 155 3.13 13.33 -11.90
N ASP A 156 2.88 14.36 -12.71
CA ASP A 156 2.23 14.18 -14.00
C ASP A 156 3.17 13.51 -15.04
N ALA A 157 2.61 13.19 -16.21
CA ALA A 157 3.37 12.52 -17.27
C ALA A 157 4.61 13.32 -17.73
N LYS A 158 4.51 14.67 -17.77
CA LYS A 158 5.59 15.56 -18.19
C LYS A 158 6.70 15.61 -17.13
N ALA A 159 6.33 15.69 -15.85
CA ALA A 159 7.25 15.64 -14.73
C ALA A 159 8.00 14.29 -14.70
N ILE A 160 7.29 13.17 -14.87
CA ILE A 160 7.93 11.85 -14.96
C ILE A 160 8.87 11.76 -16.17
N ALA A 161 8.47 12.26 -17.36
CA ALA A 161 9.34 12.28 -18.52
C ALA A 161 10.62 13.10 -18.27
N THR A 162 10.49 14.24 -17.61
CA THR A 162 11.62 15.10 -17.21
C THR A 162 12.54 14.38 -16.22
N LEU A 163 11.98 13.71 -15.21
CA LEU A 163 12.76 12.93 -14.23
C LEU A 163 13.51 11.79 -14.91
N LYS A 164 12.87 11.07 -15.84
CA LYS A 164 13.53 10.01 -16.62
C LYS A 164 14.68 10.57 -17.46
N ALA A 165 14.48 11.70 -18.14
CA ALA A 165 15.53 12.34 -18.92
C ALA A 165 16.73 12.75 -18.05
N LYS A 166 16.48 13.39 -16.91
CA LYS A 166 17.54 13.79 -15.95
C LYS A 166 18.26 12.60 -15.31
N ALA A 167 17.59 11.48 -15.15
CA ALA A 167 18.18 10.25 -14.61
C ALA A 167 18.89 9.41 -15.68
N THR A 168 18.86 9.82 -16.96
CA THR A 168 19.51 9.07 -18.04
C THR A 168 20.99 9.43 -18.08
N SER A 169 21.84 8.43 -18.01
CA SER A 169 23.30 8.57 -18.12
C SER A 169 23.90 7.35 -18.81
N SER A 170 25.23 7.33 -18.95
CA SER A 170 25.95 6.18 -19.53
C SER A 170 25.68 4.88 -18.77
N TRP A 171 25.49 4.96 -17.45
CA TRP A 171 25.24 3.82 -16.57
C TRP A 171 23.74 3.50 -16.40
N VAL A 172 22.88 4.49 -16.63
CA VAL A 172 21.42 4.37 -16.51
C VAL A 172 20.76 4.66 -17.85
N GLN A 173 20.70 3.64 -18.69
CA GLN A 173 19.88 3.70 -19.90
C GLN A 173 18.41 3.40 -19.57
N ASN A 174 17.49 4.16 -20.17
CA ASN A 174 16.04 3.96 -20.07
C ASN A 174 15.52 3.79 -18.63
N PRO A 175 15.70 4.78 -17.73
CA PRO A 175 15.14 4.75 -16.38
C PRO A 175 13.61 4.59 -16.41
N THR A 176 13.05 3.80 -15.51
CA THR A 176 11.60 3.59 -15.39
C THR A 176 10.97 4.61 -14.44
N ARG A 177 9.63 4.77 -14.50
CA ARG A 177 8.89 5.58 -13.52
C ARG A 177 9.10 5.08 -12.08
N ALA A 178 9.16 3.76 -11.90
CA ALA A 178 9.35 3.12 -10.59
C ALA A 178 10.76 3.30 -10.03
N GLU A 179 11.72 3.74 -10.86
CA GLU A 179 13.07 4.09 -10.41
C GLU A 179 13.22 5.60 -10.22
N ALA A 180 12.81 6.40 -11.21
CA ALA A 180 13.05 7.84 -11.20
C ALA A 180 12.25 8.59 -10.11
N ALA A 181 11.01 8.19 -9.84
CA ALA A 181 10.18 8.87 -8.83
C ALA A 181 10.67 8.60 -7.38
N PRO A 182 10.98 7.36 -6.96
CA PRO A 182 11.60 7.14 -5.65
C PRO A 182 12.99 7.78 -5.52
N ALA A 183 13.79 7.78 -6.59
CA ALA A 183 15.12 8.38 -6.57
C ALA A 183 15.06 9.90 -6.33
N VAL A 184 14.14 10.63 -6.98
CA VAL A 184 14.02 12.08 -6.73
C VAL A 184 13.53 12.38 -5.31
N LEU A 185 12.62 11.55 -4.76
CA LEU A 185 12.18 11.69 -3.37
C LEU A 185 13.34 11.45 -2.40
N CYS A 186 14.13 10.40 -2.63
CA CYS A 186 15.34 10.11 -1.85
C CYS A 186 16.32 11.29 -1.90
N LYS A 187 16.60 11.83 -3.09
CA LYS A 187 17.46 13.00 -3.28
C LYS A 187 16.96 14.22 -2.49
N SER A 188 15.66 14.51 -2.56
CA SER A 188 15.06 15.62 -1.81
C SER A 188 15.14 15.42 -0.29
N ILE A 189 14.97 14.18 0.18
CA ILE A 189 15.09 13.83 1.60
C ILE A 189 16.54 14.04 2.08
N ILE A 190 17.52 13.55 1.33
CA ILE A 190 18.95 13.71 1.65
C ILE A 190 19.30 15.21 1.76
N ALA A 191 18.89 16.01 0.78
CA ALA A 191 19.11 17.46 0.79
C ALA A 191 18.45 18.16 2.00
N ALA A 192 17.23 17.76 2.36
CA ALA A 192 16.52 18.33 3.53
C ALA A 192 17.19 17.95 4.86
N PHE A 193 17.67 16.71 5.00
CA PHE A 193 18.41 16.29 6.20
C PHE A 193 19.75 17.01 6.32
N LYS A 194 20.48 17.16 5.21
CA LYS A 194 21.74 17.93 5.16
C LYS A 194 21.54 19.38 5.59
N ALA A 195 20.45 20.02 5.13
CA ALA A 195 20.15 21.40 5.53
C ALA A 195 19.83 21.56 7.02
N LYS A 196 19.34 20.50 7.68
CA LYS A 196 18.92 20.53 9.10
C LYS A 196 19.98 20.01 10.06
N SER A 197 20.91 19.17 9.62
CA SER A 197 21.94 18.55 10.44
C SER A 197 23.29 18.62 9.75
N SER A 198 24.31 19.08 10.47
CA SER A 198 25.70 19.07 10.01
C SER A 198 26.32 17.66 9.97
N SER A 199 25.63 16.64 10.50
CA SER A 199 26.12 15.26 10.51
C SER A 199 25.60 14.47 9.32
N LEU A 200 26.54 13.86 8.58
CA LEU A 200 26.27 13.00 7.44
C LEU A 200 25.65 11.68 7.95
N LYS A 201 24.43 11.36 7.51
CA LYS A 201 23.76 10.09 7.86
C LYS A 201 23.49 9.29 6.58
N PRO A 202 23.96 8.04 6.48
CA PRO A 202 23.60 7.17 5.38
C PRO A 202 22.08 7.05 5.23
N THR A 203 21.60 7.12 4.00
CA THR A 203 20.17 6.98 3.68
C THR A 203 19.91 5.61 3.05
N LEU A 204 18.98 4.86 3.63
CA LEU A 204 18.57 3.56 3.10
C LEU A 204 17.27 3.71 2.29
N LEU A 205 17.34 3.48 0.99
CA LEU A 205 16.18 3.43 0.10
C LEU A 205 15.69 1.97 -0.01
N THR A 206 14.52 1.70 0.56
CA THR A 206 13.86 0.38 0.48
C THR A 206 12.76 0.39 -0.57
N HIS A 207 12.82 -0.53 -1.55
CA HIS A 207 11.85 -0.68 -2.62
C HIS A 207 11.20 -2.07 -2.61
N LEU A 208 9.88 -2.14 -2.68
CA LEU A 208 9.15 -3.42 -2.72
C LEU A 208 9.10 -3.97 -4.15
N VAL A 209 9.66 -5.17 -4.34
CA VAL A 209 9.75 -5.86 -5.64
C VAL A 209 8.73 -6.99 -5.70
N ASN A 210 7.93 -7.05 -6.77
CA ASN A 210 7.02 -8.18 -7.03
C ASN A 210 7.82 -9.41 -7.47
N LEU A 211 7.78 -10.47 -6.67
CA LEU A 211 8.56 -11.69 -6.90
C LEU A 211 7.93 -12.64 -7.93
N ARG A 212 6.66 -12.46 -8.31
CA ARG A 212 5.95 -13.39 -9.21
C ARG A 212 6.67 -13.60 -10.52
N ARG A 213 7.14 -12.50 -11.13
CA ARG A 213 7.89 -12.52 -12.39
C ARG A 213 9.38 -12.85 -12.22
N LYS A 214 9.87 -12.95 -10.97
CA LYS A 214 11.26 -13.30 -10.64
C LYS A 214 11.44 -14.80 -10.39
N ALA A 215 10.38 -15.50 -9.99
CA ALA A 215 10.39 -16.95 -9.82
C ALA A 215 10.71 -17.69 -11.13
N ARG A 216 11.27 -18.90 -11.01
CA ARG A 216 11.53 -19.81 -12.13
C ARG A 216 10.94 -21.20 -11.81
N PRO A 217 9.85 -21.62 -12.47
CA PRO A 217 9.07 -20.85 -13.45
C PRO A 217 8.36 -19.62 -12.84
N PRO A 218 8.00 -18.59 -13.64
CA PRO A 218 7.25 -17.45 -13.14
C PRO A 218 5.92 -17.87 -12.51
N LEU A 219 5.57 -17.25 -11.40
CA LEU A 219 4.27 -17.46 -10.76
C LEU A 219 3.18 -16.72 -11.56
N SER A 220 1.97 -17.26 -11.56
CA SER A 220 0.81 -16.58 -12.14
C SER A 220 0.60 -15.21 -11.49
N GLU A 221 0.20 -14.21 -12.28
CA GLU A 221 -0.15 -12.87 -11.77
C GLU A 221 -1.34 -12.92 -10.80
N TYR A 222 -2.19 -13.93 -10.94
CA TYR A 222 -3.34 -14.19 -10.09
C TYR A 222 -3.00 -14.99 -8.82
N SER A 223 -1.74 -15.39 -8.63
CA SER A 223 -1.31 -16.08 -7.42
C SER A 223 -1.59 -15.20 -6.22
N MET A 224 -2.34 -15.73 -5.25
CA MET A 224 -2.76 -14.97 -4.08
C MET A 224 -1.68 -14.95 -3.01
N GLY A 225 -1.70 -13.93 -2.15
CA GLY A 225 -0.69 -13.71 -1.12
C GLY A 225 0.34 -12.64 -1.46
N LYS A 226 1.12 -12.23 -0.46
CA LYS A 226 2.13 -11.18 -0.59
C LYS A 226 3.46 -11.78 -1.04
N ILE A 227 3.59 -11.94 -2.35
CA ILE A 227 4.80 -12.45 -3.01
C ILE A 227 5.67 -11.26 -3.43
N VAL A 228 6.27 -10.59 -2.44
CA VAL A 228 7.14 -9.41 -2.63
C VAL A 228 8.39 -9.49 -1.75
N TRP A 229 9.47 -8.84 -2.15
CA TRP A 229 10.69 -8.69 -1.36
C TRP A 229 11.15 -7.24 -1.28
N MET A 230 11.98 -6.91 -0.28
CA MET A 230 12.55 -5.58 -0.11
C MET A 230 13.93 -5.51 -0.76
N ALA A 231 14.08 -4.69 -1.80
CA ALA A 231 15.37 -4.27 -2.32
C ALA A 231 15.87 -3.08 -1.50
N ASN A 232 17.07 -3.18 -0.95
CA ASN A 232 17.67 -2.14 -0.12
C ASN A 232 18.87 -1.52 -0.84
N ALA A 233 18.81 -0.22 -1.08
CA ALA A 233 19.90 0.57 -1.68
C ALA A 233 20.42 1.58 -0.64
N LEU A 234 21.68 1.44 -0.23
CA LEU A 234 22.33 2.33 0.72
C LEU A 234 23.01 3.47 -0.03
N CYS A 235 22.64 4.71 0.27
CA CYS A 235 23.29 5.92 -0.22
C CYS A 235 24.09 6.56 0.92
N THR A 236 25.39 6.68 0.75
CA THR A 236 26.30 7.36 1.69
C THR A 236 26.72 8.74 1.21
N ASP A 237 26.39 9.09 -0.04
CA ASP A 237 26.63 10.41 -0.62
C ASP A 237 25.59 11.40 -0.08
N ASP A 238 26.05 12.61 0.27
CA ASP A 238 25.24 13.71 0.79
C ASP A 238 24.70 14.65 -0.30
N GLU A 239 25.23 14.58 -1.51
CA GLU A 239 24.72 15.27 -2.70
C GLU A 239 24.62 14.35 -3.92
N PRO A 240 23.91 13.22 -3.81
CA PRO A 240 23.91 12.23 -4.88
C PRO A 240 23.26 12.79 -6.15
N GLU A 241 23.88 12.49 -7.29
CA GLU A 241 23.27 12.68 -8.60
C GLU A 241 22.03 11.78 -8.75
N LEU A 242 21.05 12.23 -9.57
CA LEU A 242 19.77 11.52 -9.68
C LEU A 242 19.96 10.14 -10.33
N ASP A 243 20.81 10.06 -11.35
CA ASP A 243 21.16 8.83 -12.03
C ASP A 243 21.95 7.87 -11.12
N SER A 244 22.84 8.38 -10.26
CA SER A 244 23.53 7.58 -9.23
C SER A 244 22.53 6.85 -8.31
N LEU A 245 21.52 7.56 -7.79
CA LEU A 245 20.46 6.93 -6.99
C LEU A 245 19.65 5.91 -7.77
N VAL A 246 19.34 6.19 -9.04
CA VAL A 246 18.65 5.23 -9.90
C VAL A 246 19.52 3.99 -10.13
N CYS A 247 20.82 4.16 -10.32
CA CYS A 247 21.77 3.06 -10.47
C CYS A 247 21.80 2.18 -9.22
N LEU A 248 21.96 2.78 -8.03
CA LEU A 248 21.93 2.06 -6.75
C LEU A 248 20.63 1.27 -6.56
N LEU A 249 19.49 1.89 -6.84
CA LEU A 249 18.19 1.23 -6.76
C LEU A 249 18.08 0.07 -7.75
N ARG A 250 18.52 0.27 -8.99
CA ARG A 250 18.49 -0.75 -10.04
C ARG A 250 19.36 -1.94 -9.68
N GLU A 251 20.56 -1.72 -9.17
CA GLU A 251 21.45 -2.80 -8.70
C GLU A 251 20.86 -3.55 -7.51
N ALA A 252 20.24 -2.85 -6.56
CA ALA A 252 19.52 -3.50 -5.46
C ALA A 252 18.36 -4.39 -5.94
N ILE A 253 17.60 -3.96 -6.95
CA ILE A 253 16.51 -4.74 -7.53
C ILE A 253 17.03 -5.93 -8.36
N LYS A 254 18.16 -5.77 -9.07
CA LYS A 254 18.78 -6.83 -9.86
C LYS A 254 19.22 -8.01 -9.00
N LYS A 255 19.72 -7.77 -7.78
CA LYS A 255 20.07 -8.81 -6.81
C LYS A 255 18.91 -9.75 -6.45
N ILE A 256 17.67 -9.32 -6.67
CA ILE A 256 16.47 -10.15 -6.51
C ILE A 256 16.17 -10.80 -7.86
N ASP A 257 16.89 -11.87 -8.17
CA ASP A 257 16.78 -12.63 -9.41
C ASP A 257 16.22 -14.05 -9.16
N GLY A 258 16.32 -14.91 -10.17
CA GLY A 258 15.82 -16.28 -10.08
C GLY A 258 16.60 -17.17 -9.12
N ASP A 259 17.89 -16.92 -8.91
CA ASP A 259 18.71 -17.71 -7.99
C ASP A 259 18.49 -17.28 -6.54
N PHE A 260 18.30 -15.97 -6.32
CA PHE A 260 17.75 -15.46 -5.07
C PHE A 260 16.38 -16.08 -4.75
N MET A 261 15.52 -16.27 -5.75
CA MET A 261 14.23 -16.95 -5.53
C MET A 261 14.37 -18.41 -5.14
N LYS A 262 15.38 -19.13 -5.64
CA LYS A 262 15.65 -20.52 -5.24
C LYS A 262 16.12 -20.61 -3.80
N SER A 263 16.97 -19.69 -3.35
CA SER A 263 17.44 -19.70 -1.95
C SER A 263 16.31 -19.47 -0.95
N LEU A 264 15.23 -18.81 -1.37
CA LEU A 264 14.01 -18.64 -0.56
C LEU A 264 13.12 -19.88 -0.48
N GLN A 265 13.28 -20.87 -1.38
CA GLN A 265 12.37 -22.02 -1.45
C GLN A 265 12.65 -23.08 -0.37
N GLY A 266 13.79 -23.01 0.32
CA GLY A 266 14.22 -24.01 1.30
C GLY A 266 14.54 -25.37 0.64
N ASP A 267 15.41 -26.15 1.27
CA ASP A 267 15.50 -27.58 0.94
C ASP A 267 14.23 -28.24 1.49
N GLY A 268 13.42 -28.79 0.58
CA GLY A 268 12.10 -29.35 0.88
C GLY A 268 12.12 -30.56 1.81
#